data_AF-A0A7K2EET8-F1
#
_entry.id   AF-A0A7K2EET8-F1
#
_cell.length_a   1.000
_cell.length_b   1.000
_cell.length_c   1.000
_cell.angle_alpha   90.00
_cell.angle_beta   90.00
_cell.angle_gamma   90.00
#
_symmetry.space_group_name_H-M   'P 1'
#
loop_
_entity.id
_entity.type
_entity.pdbx_description
1 polymer ?
#
loop_
_entity_poly.entity_id
_entity_poly.type
_entity_poly.pdbx_seq_one_letter_code
_entity_poly.pdbx_strand_id
1 'polypeptide(L)'
;MRGGPRSRAGQRGAFRDHRAVPGEPGPRLAVRPAAAGRLRARRRGHRSARRHTAQRRAAPAGPGAGGSGGAARTGAGGGRAGGGAAGARPPGVSEAAPPTGGGERLQKVLAAAGVASRRHVEEMIRAGRIRVNGRTARIGQRVQADVDVVEVDGAVIGLRGDLVHYLLNKPAGVVSTASDPQGRPTVLDGLPIEPRVYPVGRLDMDSEGLLLLTNDGDLARRVMHPSTGCEKEYLVAVEGRVGAAALRALRSGVELSDGLTAPARVSSPQRGLLRIVLHEGRNRQVRRMCGAVGLTVTRLVRTRIGPLRDRRLGPGEWRELTLAELRALESSLGGSAPQGRPPG
;
A
#
# COMPACT_ATOMS: atom_id res chain seq x y z
N MET A 1 9.77 -8.65 -98.20
CA MET A 1 8.38 -8.54 -97.70
C MET A 1 8.36 -7.56 -96.53
N ARG A 2 7.54 -6.50 -96.68
CA ARG A 2 6.83 -5.64 -95.69
C ARG A 2 7.45 -5.51 -94.29
N GLY A 3 7.71 -4.33 -93.74
CA GLY A 3 7.40 -2.96 -94.13
C GLY A 3 7.83 -2.05 -92.97
N GLY A 4 8.38 -0.88 -93.31
CA GLY A 4 8.96 0.05 -92.33
C GLY A 4 7.95 1.02 -91.70
N PRO A 5 8.32 2.30 -91.51
CA PRO A 5 8.33 2.95 -90.20
C PRO A 5 7.33 4.14 -90.12
N ARG A 6 7.19 4.79 -88.96
CA ARG A 6 6.88 6.24 -88.85
C ARG A 6 6.96 6.79 -87.43
N SER A 7 7.80 7.81 -87.31
CA SER A 7 7.91 8.83 -86.27
C SER A 7 6.78 9.87 -86.35
N ARG A 8 6.42 10.49 -85.21
CA ARG A 8 6.09 11.93 -85.01
C ARG A 8 5.92 12.14 -83.49
N ALA A 9 6.82 12.84 -82.81
CA ALA A 9 6.94 14.30 -82.66
C ALA A 9 5.90 14.92 -81.71
N GLY A 10 6.37 15.29 -80.52
CA GLY A 10 6.13 16.58 -79.86
C GLY A 10 4.85 16.76 -79.04
N GLN A 11 5.00 16.83 -77.71
CA GLN A 11 4.72 18.06 -76.96
C GLN A 11 5.28 18.03 -75.54
N ARG A 12 5.85 19.18 -75.16
CA ARG A 12 6.43 19.53 -73.87
C ARG A 12 5.34 19.67 -72.82
N GLY A 13 5.58 19.16 -71.61
CA GLY A 13 4.69 19.34 -70.45
C GLY A 13 5.47 19.31 -69.15
N ALA A 14 5.85 20.52 -68.72
CA ALA A 14 6.43 20.95 -67.44
C ALA A 14 6.53 19.94 -66.28
N PHE A 15 7.76 19.87 -65.75
CA PHE A 15 8.06 19.73 -64.33
C PHE A 15 7.05 20.49 -63.45
N ARG A 16 6.39 19.76 -62.54
CA ARG A 16 5.90 20.34 -61.29
C ARG A 16 6.32 19.44 -60.13
N ASP A 17 7.35 19.90 -59.44
CA ASP A 17 7.66 19.55 -58.06
C ASP A 17 6.39 19.61 -57.22
N HIS A 18 5.90 18.46 -56.78
CA HIS A 18 5.12 18.41 -55.54
C HIS A 18 6.10 18.36 -54.37
N ARG A 19 6.63 19.54 -54.03
CA ARG A 19 7.08 19.85 -52.67
C ARG A 19 5.88 19.60 -51.75
N ALA A 20 5.86 18.44 -51.10
CA ALA A 20 5.01 18.21 -49.96
C ALA A 20 5.41 19.23 -48.88
N VAL A 21 4.46 20.10 -48.56
CA VAL A 21 4.52 21.14 -47.54
C VAL A 21 4.98 20.51 -46.21
N PRO A 22 5.94 21.11 -45.47
CA PRO A 22 6.24 20.66 -44.12
C PRO A 22 4.99 20.83 -43.27
N GLY A 23 4.38 19.71 -42.85
CA GLY A 23 3.27 19.72 -41.92
C GLY A 23 3.67 20.44 -40.64
N GLU A 24 2.84 21.39 -40.21
CA GLU A 24 3.07 22.17 -39.01
C GLU A 24 3.33 21.25 -37.80
N PRO A 25 4.31 21.60 -36.93
CA PRO A 25 4.53 20.85 -35.71
C PRO A 25 3.29 20.94 -34.83
N GLY A 26 2.57 19.82 -34.70
CA GLY A 26 1.46 19.67 -33.77
C GLY A 26 1.84 20.07 -32.34
N PRO A 27 0.86 20.44 -31.50
CA PRO A 27 1.10 21.15 -30.25
C PRO A 27 2.07 20.37 -29.37
N ARG A 28 3.23 20.97 -29.10
CA ARG A 28 4.20 20.48 -28.13
C ARG A 28 3.52 20.44 -26.77
N LEU A 29 3.18 19.25 -26.29
CA LEU A 29 2.82 19.08 -24.89
C LEU A 29 4.08 19.40 -24.09
N ALA A 30 4.12 20.58 -23.47
CA ALA A 30 5.18 20.98 -22.57
C ALA A 30 5.17 20.10 -21.32
N VAL A 31 5.75 18.91 -21.41
CA VAL A 31 6.09 18.08 -20.26
C VAL A 31 7.39 18.63 -19.72
N ARG A 32 7.27 19.56 -18.76
CA ARG A 32 8.43 20.09 -18.04
C ARG A 32 9.21 18.93 -17.43
N PRO A 33 10.54 18.90 -17.52
CA PRO A 33 11.32 17.98 -16.70
C PRO A 33 10.99 18.27 -15.23
N ALA A 34 10.58 17.24 -14.48
CA ALA A 34 10.43 17.38 -13.05
C ALA A 34 11.83 17.56 -12.46
N ALA A 35 12.13 18.78 -12.00
CA ALA A 35 13.19 18.98 -11.03
C ALA A 35 12.96 17.99 -9.87
N ALA A 36 14.04 17.43 -9.31
CA ALA A 36 13.99 16.54 -8.15
C ALA A 36 13.05 17.13 -7.08
N GLY A 37 11.82 16.64 -7.06
CA GLY A 37 10.72 17.29 -6.37
C GLY A 37 10.77 16.88 -4.91
N ARG A 38 11.17 17.80 -4.03
CA ARG A 38 10.86 17.67 -2.61
C ARG A 38 9.35 17.45 -2.46
N LEU A 39 8.93 16.48 -1.66
CA LEU A 39 7.50 16.29 -1.37
C LEU A 39 6.94 17.62 -0.82
N ARG A 40 5.85 18.08 -1.40
CA ARG A 40 5.16 19.30 -0.98
C ARG A 40 3.82 18.91 -0.41
N ALA A 41 3.66 19.10 0.90
CA ALA A 41 2.37 18.96 1.54
C ALA A 41 1.43 20.07 1.05
N ARG A 42 0.38 19.72 0.31
CA ARG A 42 -0.77 20.60 0.07
C ARG A 42 -2.04 19.91 0.54
N ARG A 43 -2.40 20.20 1.78
CA ARG A 43 -3.65 19.79 2.40
C ARG A 43 -4.81 20.45 1.65
N ARG A 44 -5.44 19.75 0.70
CA ARG A 44 -6.77 20.13 0.18
C ARG A 44 -7.81 19.55 1.13
N GLY A 45 -8.04 20.22 2.25
CA GLY A 45 -9.02 19.81 3.24
C GLY A 45 -10.43 20.15 2.80
N HIS A 46 -11.30 19.16 2.64
CA HIS A 46 -12.73 19.36 2.83
C HIS A 46 -13.02 19.27 4.33
N ARG A 47 -13.47 20.38 4.91
CA ARG A 47 -13.93 20.44 6.31
C ARG A 47 -15.19 19.58 6.46
N SER A 48 -15.05 18.40 7.04
CA SER A 48 -16.16 17.71 7.71
C SER A 48 -16.30 18.30 9.12
N ALA A 49 -17.52 18.74 9.45
CA ALA A 49 -17.82 19.48 10.66
C ALA A 49 -17.78 18.62 11.93
N ARG A 50 -17.31 19.25 13.01
CA ARG A 50 -17.22 18.76 14.40
C ARG A 50 -18.58 18.34 14.99
N ARG A 51 -18.55 17.44 15.98
CA ARG A 51 -18.94 17.70 17.39
C ARG A 51 -18.64 16.47 18.27
N HIS A 52 -17.67 16.58 19.17
CA HIS A 52 -17.59 15.76 20.38
C HIS A 52 -17.80 16.67 21.59
N THR A 53 -18.90 16.45 22.30
CA THR A 53 -19.14 16.93 23.66
C THR A 53 -18.70 15.83 24.62
N ALA A 54 -17.61 16.04 25.35
CA ALA A 54 -17.23 15.21 26.48
C ALA A 54 -17.47 16.02 27.77
N GLN A 55 -18.54 15.66 28.48
CA GLN A 55 -18.81 16.10 29.85
C GLN A 55 -17.81 15.41 30.78
N ARG A 56 -16.97 16.20 31.45
CA ARG A 56 -16.19 15.79 32.62
C ARG A 56 -17.12 15.64 33.81
N ARG A 57 -17.19 14.44 34.39
CA ARG A 57 -17.61 14.22 35.79
C ARG A 57 -16.37 13.82 36.59
N ALA A 58 -16.13 14.54 37.68
CA ALA A 58 -15.10 14.29 38.67
C ALA A 58 -15.74 13.80 39.97
N ALA A 59 -15.10 12.83 40.64
CA ALA A 59 -15.16 12.53 42.08
C ALA A 59 -14.33 11.26 42.37
N PRO A 60 -13.93 10.95 43.63
CA PRO A 60 -13.37 11.82 44.66
C PRO A 60 -12.04 11.27 45.23
N ALA A 61 -11.31 12.10 45.98
CA ALA A 61 -10.12 11.74 46.74
C ALA A 61 -10.50 11.03 48.05
N GLY A 62 -9.80 9.94 48.38
CA GLY A 62 -9.92 9.21 49.64
C GLY A 62 -9.12 9.84 50.80
N PRO A 63 -9.40 9.47 52.06
CA PRO A 63 -8.76 10.04 53.24
C PRO A 63 -7.44 9.33 53.59
N GLY A 64 -6.51 10.11 54.12
CA GLY A 64 -5.17 9.70 54.52
C GLY A 64 -5.10 8.94 55.85
N ALA A 65 -4.02 8.17 55.96
CA ALA A 65 -3.61 7.42 57.13
C ALA A 65 -2.99 8.32 58.22
N GLY A 66 -3.20 7.94 59.47
CA GLY A 66 -2.45 8.40 60.64
C GLY A 66 -2.56 7.35 61.74
N GLY A 67 -1.45 6.74 62.12
CA GLY A 67 -1.38 5.74 63.19
C GLY A 67 -0.90 6.32 64.51
N SER A 68 -1.12 5.59 65.60
CA SER A 68 -0.20 5.45 66.75
C SER A 68 -0.82 4.61 67.88
N GLY A 69 0.02 3.77 68.51
CA GLY A 69 -0.15 3.21 69.87
C GLY A 69 -1.01 1.94 69.94
N GLY A 70 -0.58 0.78 70.45
CA GLY A 70 0.43 0.49 71.46
C GLY A 70 -0.27 -0.06 72.71
N ALA A 71 -0.28 -1.39 72.89
CA ALA A 71 -0.51 -2.03 74.19
C ALA A 71 -0.11 -3.51 74.18
N ALA A 72 0.56 -3.90 75.26
CA ALA A 72 1.16 -5.21 75.53
C ALA A 72 0.16 -6.27 76.03
N ARG A 73 0.60 -7.54 76.05
CA ARG A 73 0.57 -8.52 77.19
C ARG A 73 0.61 -9.97 76.65
N THR A 74 1.70 -10.72 76.86
CA THR A 74 1.99 -11.75 77.90
C THR A 74 1.36 -13.14 77.71
N GLY A 75 2.18 -14.18 77.89
CA GLY A 75 1.79 -15.56 78.25
C GLY A 75 2.16 -16.59 77.16
N ALA A 76 3.30 -17.26 77.21
CA ALA A 76 3.66 -18.44 78.03
C ALA A 76 3.02 -19.77 77.55
N GLY A 77 3.85 -20.79 77.34
CA GLY A 77 3.42 -22.19 77.22
C GLY A 77 4.12 -22.98 76.12
N GLY A 78 5.02 -23.89 76.51
CA GLY A 78 5.80 -24.76 75.61
C GLY A 78 5.07 -26.04 75.18
N GLY A 79 5.78 -26.88 74.42
CA GLY A 79 5.34 -28.24 74.10
C GLY A 79 5.99 -28.80 72.84
N ARG A 80 6.84 -29.82 73.01
CA ARG A 80 7.46 -30.62 71.95
C ARG A 80 6.48 -31.60 71.30
N ALA A 81 6.87 -32.00 70.09
CA ALA A 81 6.70 -33.32 69.45
C ALA A 81 5.44 -33.61 68.62
N GLY A 82 5.70 -33.92 67.33
CA GLY A 82 5.25 -35.16 66.68
C GLY A 82 3.90 -35.15 65.97
N GLY A 83 3.90 -35.64 64.72
CA GLY A 83 2.69 -36.17 64.06
C GLY A 83 2.40 -35.55 62.70
N GLY A 84 2.70 -36.29 61.63
CA GLY A 84 2.24 -35.96 60.29
C GLY A 84 0.73 -36.12 60.14
N ALA A 85 0.13 -35.29 59.30
CA ALA A 85 -1.10 -35.61 58.58
C ALA A 85 -1.25 -34.67 57.39
N ALA A 86 -1.67 -35.25 56.27
CA ALA A 86 -1.93 -34.60 54.99
C ALA A 86 -2.91 -33.42 55.14
N GLY A 87 -2.52 -32.27 54.60
CA GLY A 87 -3.34 -31.06 54.53
C GLY A 87 -3.50 -30.60 53.09
N ALA A 88 -4.75 -30.58 52.64
CA ALA A 88 -5.21 -30.28 51.29
C ALA A 88 -4.55 -29.08 50.60
N ARG A 89 -4.13 -29.28 49.34
CA ARG A 89 -3.87 -28.19 48.38
C ARG A 89 -5.19 -27.42 48.14
N PRO A 90 -5.18 -26.07 48.11
CA PRO A 90 -6.36 -25.32 47.71
C PRO A 90 -6.74 -25.64 46.25
N PRO A 91 -8.03 -25.67 45.90
CA PRO A 91 -8.48 -26.01 44.55
C PRO A 91 -7.98 -24.95 43.57
N GLY A 92 -7.49 -25.45 42.44
CA GLY A 92 -6.82 -24.67 41.41
C GLY A 92 -7.64 -23.47 40.98
N VAL A 93 -6.97 -22.32 40.93
CA VAL A 93 -7.32 -21.29 39.95
C VAL A 93 -7.31 -21.98 38.59
N SER A 94 -8.51 -22.18 38.04
CA SER A 94 -8.70 -22.66 36.68
C SER A 94 -7.85 -21.78 35.78
N GLU A 95 -6.76 -22.36 35.27
CA GLU A 95 -5.98 -21.78 34.18
C GLU A 95 -6.95 -21.78 32.99
N ALA A 96 -7.66 -20.66 32.85
CA ALA A 96 -8.60 -20.45 31.76
C ALA A 96 -7.87 -20.81 30.47
N ALA A 97 -8.34 -21.88 29.84
CA ALA A 97 -7.87 -22.32 28.54
C ALA A 97 -7.81 -21.10 27.62
N PRO A 98 -6.71 -20.89 26.87
CA PRO A 98 -6.62 -19.74 25.99
C PRO A 98 -7.84 -19.77 25.05
N PRO A 99 -8.62 -18.67 24.98
CA PRO A 99 -9.82 -18.66 24.16
C PRO A 99 -9.41 -18.96 22.72
N THR A 100 -9.85 -20.13 22.26
CA THR A 100 -9.65 -20.57 20.88
C THR A 100 -10.84 -20.05 20.10
N GLY A 101 -10.61 -19.05 19.25
CA GLY A 101 -11.51 -18.75 18.13
C GLY A 101 -12.32 -17.46 18.19
N GLY A 102 -11.72 -16.33 18.55
CA GLY A 102 -12.31 -15.00 18.30
C GLY A 102 -11.24 -13.92 18.46
N GLY A 103 -11.13 -13.01 17.50
CA GLY A 103 -10.19 -11.88 17.58
C GLY A 103 -9.03 -11.91 16.58
N GLU A 104 -8.36 -10.77 16.51
CA GLU A 104 -7.29 -10.47 15.56
C GLU A 104 -5.92 -10.67 16.21
N ARG A 105 -4.91 -11.06 15.42
CA ARG A 105 -3.54 -11.22 15.93
C ARG A 105 -3.06 -9.91 16.54
N LEU A 106 -2.52 -9.95 17.76
CA LEU A 106 -2.05 -8.79 18.53
C LEU A 106 -1.12 -7.88 17.72
N GLN A 107 -0.18 -8.46 16.98
CA GLN A 107 0.74 -7.69 16.15
C GLN A 107 0.08 -6.98 14.96
N LYS A 108 -1.08 -7.47 14.48
CA LYS A 108 -1.88 -6.79 13.45
C LYS A 108 -2.64 -5.61 14.07
N VAL A 109 -3.29 -5.82 15.21
CA VAL A 109 -4.03 -4.77 15.93
C VAL A 109 -3.11 -3.60 16.32
N LEU A 110 -1.97 -3.89 16.95
CA LEU A 110 -1.02 -2.85 17.36
C LEU A 110 -0.36 -2.13 16.18
N ALA A 111 -0.16 -2.81 15.05
CA ALA A 111 0.33 -2.16 13.84
C ALA A 111 -0.71 -1.21 13.23
N ALA A 112 -1.99 -1.57 13.26
CA ALA A 112 -3.10 -0.72 12.82
C ALA A 112 -3.30 0.50 13.74
N ALA A 113 -3.12 0.31 15.06
CA ALA A 113 -3.08 1.37 16.06
C ALA A 113 -1.84 2.27 15.98
N GLY A 114 -0.92 2.00 15.03
CA GLY A 114 0.23 2.85 14.74
C GLY A 114 1.46 2.63 15.62
N VAL A 115 1.45 1.66 16.54
CA VAL A 115 2.53 1.43 17.51
C VAL A 115 3.86 1.10 16.83
N ALA A 116 3.88 0.10 15.94
CA ALA A 116 5.08 -0.27 15.20
C ALA A 116 4.74 -1.14 13.98
N SER A 117 5.75 -1.54 13.20
CA SER A 117 5.55 -2.57 12.17
C SER A 117 5.17 -3.92 12.80
N ARG A 118 4.42 -4.78 12.10
CA ARG A 118 4.01 -6.10 12.60
C ARG A 118 5.19 -6.94 13.13
N ARG A 119 6.33 -6.91 12.42
CA ARG A 119 7.55 -7.63 12.82
C ARG A 119 8.18 -7.04 14.08
N HIS A 120 8.23 -5.72 14.15
CA HIS A 120 8.76 -5.03 15.32
C HIS A 120 7.86 -5.24 16.55
N VAL A 121 6.54 -5.30 16.36
CA VAL A 121 5.64 -5.70 17.46
C VAL A 121 5.96 -7.13 17.94
N GLU A 122 6.25 -8.08 17.05
CA GLU A 122 6.68 -9.43 17.47
C GLU A 122 8.01 -9.41 18.24
N GLU A 123 8.96 -8.53 17.88
CA GLU A 123 10.18 -8.30 18.64
C GLU A 123 9.88 -7.73 20.04
N MET A 124 8.95 -6.77 20.14
CA MET A 124 8.51 -6.19 21.41
C MET A 124 7.80 -7.23 22.30
N ILE A 125 6.99 -8.13 21.70
CA ILE A 125 6.39 -9.26 22.40
C ILE A 125 7.49 -10.17 22.97
N ARG A 126 8.51 -10.53 22.16
CA ARG A 126 9.66 -11.34 22.62
C ARG A 126 10.41 -10.69 23.77
N ALA A 127 10.54 -9.36 23.74
CA ALA A 127 11.19 -8.58 24.78
C ALA A 127 10.33 -8.40 26.05
N GLY A 128 9.11 -8.94 26.10
CA GLY A 128 8.22 -8.82 27.27
C GLY A 128 7.66 -7.41 27.48
N ARG A 129 7.77 -6.53 26.48
CA ARG A 129 7.36 -5.12 26.54
C ARG A 129 5.85 -4.90 26.40
N ILE A 130 5.11 -5.95 26.04
CA ILE A 130 3.68 -5.87 25.75
C ILE A 130 2.92 -6.74 26.72
N ARG A 131 1.86 -6.19 27.31
CA ARG A 131 0.91 -6.91 28.17
C ARG A 131 -0.48 -6.84 27.59
N VAL A 132 -1.24 -7.92 27.75
CA VAL A 132 -2.67 -8.01 27.43
C VAL A 132 -3.39 -8.41 28.69
N ASN A 133 -4.35 -7.60 29.14
CA ASN A 133 -5.12 -7.79 30.38
C ASN A 133 -4.18 -8.06 31.58
N GLY A 134 -3.13 -7.26 31.70
CA GLY A 134 -2.12 -7.35 32.77
C GLY A 134 -1.11 -8.50 32.65
N ARG A 135 -1.21 -9.38 31.64
CA ARG A 135 -0.29 -10.53 31.45
C ARG A 135 0.65 -10.30 30.27
N THR A 136 1.92 -10.68 30.38
CA THR A 136 2.89 -10.59 29.27
C THR A 136 2.39 -11.32 28.04
N ALA A 137 2.42 -10.63 26.90
CA ALA A 137 1.94 -11.14 25.64
C ALA A 137 2.80 -12.29 25.10
N ARG A 138 2.21 -13.17 24.29
CA ARG A 138 2.91 -14.26 23.59
C ARG A 138 2.83 -14.11 22.08
N ILE A 139 3.83 -14.60 21.34
CA ILE A 139 3.81 -14.55 19.88
C ILE A 139 2.60 -15.32 19.36
N GLY A 140 1.87 -14.72 18.43
CA GLY A 140 0.68 -15.32 17.83
C GLY A 140 -0.60 -15.15 18.65
N GLN A 141 -0.52 -14.54 19.84
CA GLN A 141 -1.70 -14.20 20.64
C GLN A 141 -2.69 -13.35 19.84
N ARG A 142 -3.97 -13.62 20.04
CA ARG A 142 -5.08 -12.88 19.46
C ARG A 142 -5.76 -12.04 20.54
N VAL A 143 -6.29 -10.90 20.14
CA VAL A 143 -7.01 -9.96 21.00
C VAL A 143 -8.28 -9.47 20.33
N GLN A 144 -9.26 -9.12 21.14
CA GLN A 144 -10.49 -8.43 20.76
C GLN A 144 -10.30 -6.94 21.05
N ALA A 145 -10.22 -6.11 20.00
CA ALA A 145 -9.90 -4.69 20.13
C ALA A 145 -10.94 -3.88 20.94
N ASP A 146 -12.13 -4.43 21.14
CA ASP A 146 -13.26 -3.85 21.88
C ASP A 146 -13.35 -4.32 23.33
N VAL A 147 -12.65 -5.38 23.70
CA VAL A 147 -12.72 -6.00 25.04
C VAL A 147 -11.38 -5.96 25.75
N ASP A 148 -10.30 -6.31 25.04
CA ASP A 148 -8.99 -6.50 25.65
C ASP A 148 -8.27 -5.17 25.88
N VAL A 149 -7.64 -5.04 27.05
CA VAL A 149 -6.74 -3.94 27.38
C VAL A 149 -5.33 -4.35 27.03
N VAL A 150 -4.67 -3.57 26.17
CA VAL A 150 -3.29 -3.83 25.77
C VAL A 150 -2.40 -2.69 26.24
N GLU A 151 -1.31 -3.04 26.89
CA GLU A 151 -0.28 -2.12 27.36
C GLU A 151 1.03 -2.37 26.61
N VAL A 152 1.70 -1.28 26.23
CA VAL A 152 3.04 -1.30 25.65
C VAL A 152 3.93 -0.42 26.52
N ASP A 153 4.98 -1.01 27.09
CA ASP A 153 5.88 -0.35 28.05
C ASP A 153 5.13 0.34 29.22
N GLY A 154 4.03 -0.25 29.67
CA GLY A 154 3.18 0.27 30.75
C GLY A 154 2.16 1.33 30.34
N ALA A 155 2.12 1.75 29.07
CA ALA A 155 1.10 2.65 28.56
C ALA A 155 -0.03 1.87 27.87
N VAL A 156 -1.29 2.14 28.27
CA VAL A 156 -2.48 1.56 27.62
C VAL A 156 -2.63 2.12 26.21
N ILE A 157 -2.76 1.23 25.23
CA ILE A 157 -2.90 1.58 23.81
C ILE A 157 -4.36 1.47 23.39
N GLY A 158 -4.89 2.54 22.77
CA GLY A 158 -6.17 2.49 22.10
C GLY A 158 -6.11 1.60 20.85
N LEU A 159 -6.85 0.49 20.86
CA LEU A 159 -6.80 -0.52 19.79
C LEU A 159 -7.65 -0.16 18.55
N ARG A 160 -8.49 0.87 18.66
CA ARG A 160 -9.23 1.45 17.54
C ARG A 160 -8.50 2.70 17.05
N GLY A 161 -7.65 2.54 16.05
CA GLY A 161 -7.13 3.66 15.26
C GLY A 161 -8.10 4.02 14.14
N ASP A 162 -8.22 5.30 13.81
CA ASP A 162 -8.91 5.73 12.59
C ASP A 162 -8.18 5.18 11.36
N LEU A 163 -8.94 4.59 10.43
CA LEU A 163 -8.39 4.16 9.15
C LEU A 163 -8.15 5.38 8.27
N VAL A 164 -6.95 5.47 7.71
CA VAL A 164 -6.58 6.53 6.76
C VAL A 164 -6.10 5.94 5.45
N HIS A 165 -6.47 6.59 4.36
CA HIS A 165 -6.09 6.19 3.02
C HIS A 165 -5.65 7.41 2.23
N TYR A 166 -4.40 7.43 1.80
CA TYR A 166 -3.83 8.50 1.01
C TYR A 166 -3.54 8.05 -0.41
N LEU A 167 -3.85 8.91 -1.37
CA LEU A 167 -3.34 8.80 -2.73
C LEU A 167 -2.16 9.77 -2.88
N LEU A 168 -0.98 9.22 -3.11
CA LEU A 168 0.25 9.96 -3.39
C LEU A 168 0.56 9.86 -4.87
N ASN A 169 0.98 10.94 -5.51
CA ASN A 169 1.68 10.88 -6.78
C ASN A 169 3.19 10.86 -6.51
N LYS A 170 3.79 9.67 -6.49
CA LYS A 170 5.20 9.48 -6.16
C LYS A 170 6.11 10.08 -7.26
N PRO A 171 7.08 10.94 -6.92
CA PRO A 171 8.08 11.42 -7.87
C PRO A 171 9.20 10.37 -8.09
N ALA A 172 9.97 10.55 -9.16
CA ALA A 172 11.19 9.79 -9.38
C ALA A 172 12.24 10.16 -8.32
N GLY A 173 13.16 9.23 -8.01
CA GLY A 173 14.22 9.42 -7.01
C GLY A 173 13.80 9.13 -5.56
N VAL A 174 12.52 8.81 -5.32
CA VAL A 174 11.99 8.44 -4.00
C VAL A 174 11.80 6.92 -3.88
N VAL A 175 12.08 6.32 -2.73
CA VAL A 175 11.90 4.88 -2.49
C VAL A 175 10.55 4.54 -1.85
N SER A 176 9.91 3.47 -2.32
CA SER A 176 8.61 3.00 -1.81
C SER A 176 8.75 2.11 -0.57
N THR A 177 9.33 2.64 0.52
CA THR A 177 9.51 1.93 1.79
C THR A 177 9.13 2.83 2.97
N ALA A 178 8.82 2.21 4.11
CA ALA A 178 8.56 2.92 5.37
C ALA A 178 9.85 3.29 6.13
N SER A 179 10.97 2.63 5.82
CA SER A 179 12.29 2.92 6.36
C SER A 179 13.34 2.52 5.33
N ASP A 180 14.33 3.39 5.11
CA ASP A 180 15.44 3.16 4.19
C ASP A 180 16.78 3.24 4.94
N PRO A 181 17.51 2.12 5.11
CA PRO A 181 18.79 2.10 5.81
C PRO A 181 19.88 2.97 5.17
N GLN A 182 19.73 3.32 3.89
CA GLN A 182 20.70 4.14 3.14
C GLN A 182 20.37 5.64 3.21
N GLY A 183 19.35 6.04 3.99
CA GLY A 183 18.97 7.44 4.18
C GLY A 183 18.39 8.12 2.95
N ARG A 184 17.92 7.35 1.95
CA ARG A 184 17.32 7.93 0.73
C ARG A 184 15.91 8.45 1.03
N PRO A 185 15.43 9.46 0.27
CA PRO A 185 14.08 9.97 0.44
C PRO A 185 13.02 8.89 0.25
N THR A 186 12.06 8.81 1.17
CA THR A 186 10.99 7.81 1.17
C THR A 186 9.64 8.40 0.79
N VAL A 187 8.71 7.53 0.39
CA VAL A 187 7.31 7.91 0.10
C VAL A 187 6.56 8.44 1.33
N LEU A 188 7.12 8.31 2.54
CA LEU A 188 6.55 8.85 3.77
C LEU A 188 7.04 10.27 4.08
N ASP A 189 8.11 10.73 3.42
CA ASP A 189 8.72 12.02 3.70
C ASP A 189 7.74 13.15 3.32
N GLY A 190 7.13 13.83 4.29
CA GLY A 190 6.14 14.89 4.04
C GLY A 190 4.67 14.46 4.13
N LEU A 191 4.42 13.22 4.58
CA LEU A 191 3.13 12.83 5.16
C LEU A 191 3.09 13.12 6.66
N PRO A 192 1.89 13.17 7.29
CA PRO A 192 1.76 13.21 8.73
C PRO A 192 2.43 12.00 9.39
N ILE A 193 3.08 12.22 10.52
CA ILE A 193 3.70 11.14 11.31
C ILE A 193 2.62 10.20 11.86
N GLU A 194 1.50 10.77 12.28
CA GLU A 194 0.34 10.04 12.78
C GLU A 194 -0.94 10.40 12.00
N PRO A 195 -1.82 9.41 11.74
CA PRO A 195 -1.62 7.97 12.01
C PRO A 195 -0.60 7.33 11.05
N ARG A 196 0.14 6.33 11.55
CA ARG A 196 1.22 5.66 10.81
C ARG A 196 0.67 4.87 9.62
N VAL A 197 1.11 5.20 8.41
CA VAL A 197 0.75 4.50 7.16
C VAL A 197 1.93 3.78 6.52
N TYR A 198 1.63 2.90 5.56
CA TYR A 198 2.63 2.24 4.72
C TYR A 198 2.17 2.17 3.26
N PRO A 199 3.10 2.08 2.30
CA PRO A 199 2.75 1.99 0.89
C PRO A 199 2.08 0.65 0.55
N VAL A 200 1.04 0.71 -0.28
CA VAL A 200 0.35 -0.44 -0.85
C VAL A 200 1.00 -0.83 -2.17
N GLY A 201 1.82 -1.87 -2.11
CA GLY A 201 2.71 -2.26 -3.19
C GLY A 201 3.89 -1.31 -3.31
N ARG A 202 4.62 -1.40 -4.42
CA ARG A 202 5.81 -0.58 -4.65
C ARG A 202 5.82 0.00 -6.04
N LEU A 203 6.43 1.16 -6.17
CA LEU A 203 7.00 1.67 -7.41
C LEU A 203 8.52 1.73 -7.24
N ASP A 204 9.24 1.40 -8.30
CA ASP A 204 10.70 1.53 -8.30
C ASP A 204 11.13 2.98 -8.10
N MET A 205 12.37 3.18 -7.69
CA MET A 205 12.93 4.52 -7.46
C MET A 205 12.85 5.39 -8.72
N ASP A 206 13.09 4.80 -9.89
CA ASP A 206 13.04 5.42 -11.22
C ASP A 206 11.62 5.55 -11.80
N SER A 207 10.59 5.11 -11.05
CA SER A 207 9.20 5.06 -11.52
C SER A 207 8.34 6.05 -10.74
N GLU A 208 7.39 6.65 -11.45
CA GLU A 208 6.55 7.74 -10.97
C GLU A 208 5.07 7.32 -10.89
N GLY A 209 4.26 8.17 -10.28
CA GLY A 209 2.80 8.10 -10.40
C GLY A 209 2.11 7.65 -9.12
N LEU A 210 0.84 7.28 -9.28
CA LEU A 210 -0.07 7.02 -8.18
C LEU A 210 0.41 5.86 -7.30
N LEU A 211 0.40 6.06 -5.99
CA LEU A 211 0.68 5.07 -4.95
C LEU A 211 -0.31 5.26 -3.81
N LEU A 212 -0.98 4.19 -3.41
CA LEU A 212 -1.86 4.18 -2.25
C LEU A 212 -1.01 3.99 -0.99
N LEU A 213 -1.28 4.76 0.06
CA LEU A 213 -0.72 4.55 1.39
C LEU A 213 -1.87 4.41 2.38
N THR A 214 -1.76 3.48 3.32
CA THR A 214 -2.84 3.18 4.27
C THR A 214 -2.29 2.54 5.55
N ASN A 215 -3.04 2.60 6.64
CA ASN A 215 -2.86 1.74 7.81
C ASN A 215 -3.74 0.47 7.75
N ASP A 216 -4.75 0.43 6.86
CA ASP A 216 -5.61 -0.73 6.62
C ASP A 216 -4.90 -1.87 5.86
N GLY A 217 -4.55 -2.93 6.59
CA GLY A 217 -3.87 -4.11 6.06
C GLY A 217 -4.72 -5.01 5.18
N ASP A 218 -6.03 -5.02 5.38
CA ASP A 218 -6.92 -5.85 4.58
C ASP A 218 -7.17 -5.23 3.21
N LEU A 219 -7.40 -3.92 3.15
CA LEU A 219 -7.45 -3.19 1.89
C LEU A 219 -6.12 -3.30 1.15
N ALA A 220 -4.99 -3.06 1.83
CA ALA A 220 -3.67 -3.14 1.23
C ALA A 220 -3.41 -4.52 0.60
N ARG A 221 -3.69 -5.59 1.35
CA ARG A 221 -3.57 -6.97 0.87
C ARG A 221 -4.45 -7.22 -0.35
N ARG A 222 -5.72 -6.82 -0.31
CA ARG A 222 -6.65 -7.00 -1.43
C ARG A 222 -6.18 -6.26 -2.69
N VAL A 223 -5.70 -5.03 -2.59
CA VAL A 223 -5.18 -4.25 -3.74
C VAL A 223 -3.92 -4.86 -4.36
N MET A 224 -3.07 -5.49 -3.54
CA MET A 224 -1.81 -6.11 -3.99
C MET A 224 -1.98 -7.54 -4.51
N HIS A 225 -2.95 -8.29 -4.00
CA HIS A 225 -3.08 -9.70 -4.29
C HIS A 225 -3.49 -9.95 -5.75
N PRO A 226 -2.78 -10.78 -6.53
CA PRO A 226 -3.10 -11.00 -7.94
C PRO A 226 -4.52 -11.52 -8.18
N SER A 227 -5.07 -12.34 -7.27
CA SER A 227 -6.41 -12.94 -7.43
C SER A 227 -7.56 -11.95 -7.36
N THR A 228 -7.35 -10.73 -6.85
CA THR A 228 -8.40 -9.69 -6.85
C THR A 228 -8.45 -8.95 -8.18
N GLY A 229 -7.47 -9.18 -9.06
CA GLY A 229 -7.44 -8.59 -10.40
C GLY A 229 -7.31 -7.06 -10.41
N CYS A 230 -6.86 -6.43 -9.31
CA CYS A 230 -6.81 -4.97 -9.19
C CYS A 230 -5.92 -4.35 -10.28
N GLU A 231 -6.57 -3.79 -11.29
CA GLU A 231 -5.89 -3.27 -12.46
C GLU A 231 -5.03 -2.05 -12.16
N LYS A 232 -3.87 -1.97 -12.80
CA LYS A 232 -2.94 -0.84 -12.71
C LYS A 232 -2.62 -0.39 -14.13
N GLU A 233 -2.85 0.89 -14.41
CA GLU A 233 -2.54 1.49 -15.72
C GLU A 233 -1.24 2.28 -15.63
N TYR A 234 -0.40 2.07 -16.63
CA TYR A 234 0.88 2.71 -16.77
C TYR A 234 0.95 3.45 -18.10
N LEU A 235 1.50 4.65 -18.05
CA LEU A 235 1.96 5.39 -19.21
C LEU A 235 3.48 5.21 -19.31
N VAL A 236 3.95 4.71 -20.44
CA VAL A 236 5.33 4.26 -20.63
C VAL A 236 5.91 4.97 -21.85
N ALA A 237 6.88 5.85 -21.63
CA ALA A 237 7.65 6.44 -22.72
C ALA A 237 8.81 5.49 -23.07
N VAL A 238 9.00 5.27 -24.36
CA VAL A 238 10.04 4.38 -24.90
C VAL A 238 10.83 5.05 -26.00
N GLU A 239 12.06 4.61 -26.20
CA GLU A 239 12.88 5.01 -27.34
C GLU A 239 12.38 4.37 -28.65
N GLY A 240 12.49 5.09 -29.76
CA GLY A 240 12.18 4.56 -31.09
C GLY A 240 10.68 4.40 -31.40
N ARG A 241 10.37 3.50 -32.33
CA ARG A 241 8.99 3.24 -32.81
C ARG A 241 8.49 1.92 -32.25
N VAL A 242 7.29 1.93 -31.69
CA VAL A 242 6.60 0.71 -31.27
C VAL A 242 6.04 0.02 -32.51
N GLY A 243 6.57 -1.15 -32.86
CA GLY A 243 6.09 -1.98 -33.95
C GLY A 243 4.81 -2.75 -33.61
N ALA A 244 4.03 -3.14 -34.63
CA ALA A 244 2.81 -3.93 -34.44
C ALA A 244 3.09 -5.31 -33.83
N ALA A 245 4.23 -5.93 -34.14
CA ALA A 245 4.66 -7.20 -33.55
C ALA A 245 4.90 -7.08 -32.03
N ALA A 246 5.61 -6.04 -31.60
CA ALA A 246 5.83 -5.76 -30.17
C ALA A 246 4.50 -5.54 -29.42
N LEU A 247 3.56 -4.79 -30.01
CA LEU A 247 2.23 -4.61 -29.42
C LEU A 247 1.47 -5.93 -29.27
N ARG A 248 1.53 -6.82 -30.27
CA ARG A 248 0.90 -8.14 -30.19
C ARG A 248 1.52 -8.99 -29.08
N ALA A 249 2.86 -9.08 -29.05
CA ALA A 249 3.57 -9.83 -28.01
C ALA A 249 3.22 -9.33 -26.60
N LEU A 250 3.28 -8.01 -26.37
CA LEU A 250 2.92 -7.43 -25.07
C LEU A 250 1.46 -7.71 -24.66
N ARG A 251 0.53 -7.83 -25.62
CA ARG A 251 -0.88 -8.14 -25.35
C ARG A 251 -1.10 -9.60 -24.99
N SER A 252 -0.45 -10.50 -25.72
CA SER A 252 -0.56 -11.96 -25.50
C SER A 252 0.18 -12.42 -24.25
N GLY A 253 1.16 -11.65 -23.80
CA GLY A 253 2.08 -12.02 -22.73
C GLY A 253 3.47 -12.31 -23.29
N VAL A 254 4.49 -12.10 -22.47
CA VAL A 254 5.90 -12.27 -22.85
C VAL A 254 6.61 -13.14 -21.81
N GLU A 255 7.53 -13.98 -22.27
CA GLU A 255 8.34 -14.83 -21.40
C GLU A 255 9.36 -13.96 -20.65
N LEU A 256 9.35 -14.05 -19.32
CA LEU A 256 10.31 -13.38 -18.44
C LEU A 256 11.07 -14.44 -17.62
N SER A 257 12.14 -14.04 -16.95
CA SER A 257 12.96 -14.94 -16.12
C SER A 257 12.20 -15.68 -15.01
N ASP A 258 11.06 -15.14 -14.57
CA ASP A 258 10.19 -15.71 -13.55
C ASP A 258 8.92 -16.35 -14.15
N GLY A 259 8.88 -16.59 -15.47
CA GLY A 259 7.78 -17.22 -16.23
C GLY A 259 6.98 -16.27 -17.13
N LEU A 260 6.08 -16.84 -17.95
CA LEU A 260 5.17 -16.10 -18.84
C LEU A 260 4.30 -15.08 -18.08
N THR A 261 4.20 -13.85 -18.59
CA THR A 261 3.28 -12.84 -18.04
C THR A 261 1.84 -13.11 -18.44
N ALA A 262 0.88 -12.71 -17.60
CA ALA A 262 -0.52 -12.72 -17.98
C ALA A 262 -0.78 -11.75 -19.16
N PRO A 263 -1.82 -12.00 -19.99
CA PRO A 263 -2.23 -11.07 -21.04
C PRO A 263 -2.48 -9.66 -20.50
N ALA A 264 -2.07 -8.66 -21.27
CA ALA A 264 -2.15 -7.25 -20.89
C ALA A 264 -2.93 -6.44 -21.92
N ARG A 265 -3.60 -5.37 -21.47
CA ARG A 265 -4.19 -4.41 -22.43
C ARG A 265 -3.16 -3.35 -22.77
N VAL A 266 -2.74 -3.34 -24.03
CA VAL A 266 -1.68 -2.44 -24.51
C VAL A 266 -2.14 -1.64 -25.73
N SER A 267 -1.95 -0.33 -25.69
CA SER A 267 -2.19 0.58 -26.81
C SER A 267 -1.05 1.58 -26.95
N SER A 268 -0.75 2.02 -28.17
CA SER A 268 0.20 3.12 -28.42
C SER A 268 -0.59 4.36 -28.85
N PRO A 269 -0.97 5.26 -27.92
CA PRO A 269 -1.78 6.44 -28.25
C PRO A 269 -1.05 7.45 -29.14
N GLN A 270 0.28 7.47 -29.09
CA GLN A 270 1.14 8.28 -29.95
C GLN A 270 2.52 7.63 -30.07
N ARG A 271 3.34 8.09 -31.01
CA ARG A 271 4.70 7.59 -31.23
C ARG A 271 5.52 7.67 -29.94
N GLY A 272 6.22 6.58 -29.61
CA GLY A 272 7.09 6.51 -28.42
C GLY A 272 6.34 6.44 -27.08
N LEU A 273 5.02 6.29 -27.10
CA LEU A 273 4.20 6.19 -25.89
C LEU A 273 3.35 4.92 -25.91
N LEU A 274 3.37 4.20 -24.80
CA LEU A 274 2.52 3.04 -24.54
C LEU A 274 1.62 3.31 -23.34
N ARG A 275 0.39 2.81 -23.43
CA ARG A 275 -0.51 2.64 -22.29
C ARG A 275 -0.65 1.15 -22.05
N ILE A 276 -0.26 0.70 -20.86
CA ILE A 276 -0.24 -0.71 -20.46
C ILE A 276 -1.12 -0.86 -19.21
N VAL A 277 -2.09 -1.76 -19.26
CA VAL A 277 -2.90 -2.15 -18.09
C VAL A 277 -2.57 -3.58 -17.70
N LEU A 278 -2.17 -3.76 -16.45
CA LEU A 278 -1.82 -5.04 -15.84
C LEU A 278 -2.74 -5.31 -14.64
N HIS A 279 -3.07 -6.57 -14.39
CA HIS A 279 -3.74 -7.01 -13.16
C HIS A 279 -2.79 -7.72 -12.18
N GLU A 280 -1.57 -8.05 -12.62
CA GLU A 280 -0.48 -8.54 -11.78
C GLU A 280 0.58 -7.45 -11.51
N GLY A 281 1.52 -7.73 -10.61
CA GLY A 281 2.51 -6.77 -10.13
C GLY A 281 3.85 -7.41 -9.81
N ARG A 282 4.49 -8.04 -10.79
CA ARG A 282 5.83 -8.65 -10.64
C ARG A 282 6.92 -7.59 -10.56
N ASN A 283 8.09 -7.95 -10.02
CA ASN A 283 9.23 -7.03 -9.89
C ASN A 283 9.58 -6.42 -11.27
N ARG A 284 9.64 -5.08 -11.35
CA ARG A 284 9.98 -4.31 -12.57
C ARG A 284 9.21 -4.74 -13.83
N GLN A 285 8.01 -5.31 -13.69
CA GLN A 285 7.35 -6.05 -14.75
C GLN A 285 7.21 -5.27 -16.06
N VAL A 286 6.68 -4.05 -16.02
CA VAL A 286 6.49 -3.22 -17.22
C VAL A 286 7.80 -2.99 -17.98
N ARG A 287 8.89 -2.71 -17.26
CA ARG A 287 10.21 -2.48 -17.87
C ARG A 287 10.76 -3.77 -18.48
N ARG A 288 10.62 -4.90 -17.79
CA ARG A 288 11.07 -6.21 -18.29
C ARG A 288 10.26 -6.65 -19.52
N MET A 289 8.95 -6.44 -19.51
CA MET A 289 8.09 -6.71 -20.66
C MET A 289 8.50 -5.89 -21.89
N CYS A 290 8.75 -4.59 -21.71
CA CYS A 290 9.22 -3.72 -22.79
C CYS A 290 10.59 -4.17 -23.31
N GLY A 291 11.53 -4.49 -22.41
CA GLY A 291 12.86 -4.98 -22.78
C GLY A 291 12.82 -6.28 -23.58
N ALA A 292 11.94 -7.23 -23.21
CA ALA A 292 11.75 -8.50 -23.91
C ALA A 292 11.29 -8.34 -25.37
N VAL A 293 10.65 -7.23 -25.72
CA VAL A 293 10.24 -6.90 -27.10
C VAL A 293 11.15 -5.84 -27.76
N GLY A 294 12.33 -5.60 -27.19
CA GLY A 294 13.34 -4.68 -27.74
C GLY A 294 13.04 -3.20 -27.52
N LEU A 295 12.20 -2.84 -26.53
CA LEU A 295 11.87 -1.45 -26.21
C LEU A 295 12.59 -0.97 -24.95
N THR A 296 13.31 0.13 -25.07
CA THR A 296 13.98 0.81 -23.94
C THR A 296 13.01 1.80 -23.29
N VAL A 297 12.69 1.61 -22.01
CA VAL A 297 11.78 2.49 -21.24
C VAL A 297 12.54 3.68 -20.67
N THR A 298 12.20 4.89 -21.13
CA THR A 298 12.78 6.16 -20.64
C THR A 298 12.01 6.75 -19.47
N ARG A 299 10.69 6.53 -19.42
CA ARG A 299 9.83 7.02 -18.33
C ARG A 299 8.67 6.08 -18.07
N LEU A 300 8.35 5.85 -16.81
CA LEU A 300 7.24 4.99 -16.38
C LEU A 300 6.42 5.69 -15.32
N VAL A 301 5.14 5.94 -15.62
CA VAL A 301 4.20 6.62 -14.72
C VAL A 301 2.97 5.75 -14.50
N ARG A 302 2.67 5.37 -13.26
CA ARG A 302 1.38 4.73 -12.94
C ARG A 302 0.27 5.78 -12.85
N THR A 303 -0.69 5.72 -13.76
CA THR A 303 -1.76 6.71 -13.88
C THR A 303 -3.09 6.27 -13.26
N ARG A 304 -3.22 4.98 -12.91
CA ARG A 304 -4.43 4.41 -12.28
C ARG A 304 -4.14 3.24 -11.36
N ILE A 305 -4.91 3.13 -10.27
CA ILE A 305 -5.03 1.93 -9.42
C ILE A 305 -6.51 1.59 -9.26
N GLY A 306 -6.98 0.50 -9.86
CA GLY A 306 -8.40 0.15 -9.91
C GLY A 306 -9.23 1.32 -10.48
N PRO A 307 -10.21 1.87 -9.73
CA PRO A 307 -10.96 3.06 -10.13
C PRO A 307 -10.22 4.38 -9.82
N LEU A 308 -9.17 4.36 -9.00
CA LEU A 308 -8.48 5.57 -8.55
C LEU A 308 -7.65 6.19 -9.67
N ARG A 309 -7.98 7.44 -10.01
CA ARG A 309 -7.23 8.29 -10.94
C ARG A 309 -7.25 9.72 -10.42
N ASP A 310 -6.12 10.41 -10.55
CA ASP A 310 -6.08 11.86 -10.30
C ASP A 310 -5.05 12.51 -11.22
N ARG A 311 -5.52 13.27 -12.21
CA ARG A 311 -4.66 13.98 -13.17
C ARG A 311 -4.21 15.35 -12.65
N ARG A 312 -4.82 15.83 -11.56
CA ARG A 312 -4.54 17.14 -10.95
C ARG A 312 -3.52 17.03 -9.82
N LEU A 313 -3.37 15.84 -9.24
CA LEU A 313 -2.37 15.55 -8.21
C LEU A 313 -0.96 15.59 -8.80
N GLY A 314 -0.18 16.61 -8.44
CA GLY A 314 1.18 16.82 -8.94
C GLY A 314 2.21 15.87 -8.31
N PRO A 315 3.40 15.70 -8.92
CA PRO A 315 4.46 14.88 -8.33
C PRO A 315 4.84 15.35 -6.91
N GLY A 316 4.93 14.40 -5.98
CA GLY A 316 5.19 14.66 -4.56
C GLY A 316 3.97 15.15 -3.77
N GLU A 317 2.83 15.39 -4.42
CA GLU A 317 1.59 15.74 -3.73
C GLU A 317 0.80 14.50 -3.33
N TRP A 318 0.12 14.60 -2.20
CA TRP A 318 -0.79 13.58 -1.70
C TRP A 318 -2.10 14.21 -1.22
N ARG A 319 -3.14 13.38 -1.13
CA ARG A 319 -4.42 13.72 -0.51
C ARG A 319 -5.07 12.49 0.09
N GLU A 320 -6.03 12.72 0.96
CA GLU A 320 -6.94 11.66 1.42
C GLU A 320 -7.82 11.17 0.26
N LEU A 321 -8.14 9.87 0.29
CA LEU A 321 -9.21 9.33 -0.54
C LEU A 321 -10.56 9.83 -0.04
N THR A 322 -11.45 10.13 -0.97
CA THR A 322 -12.85 10.36 -0.64
C THR A 322 -13.53 9.04 -0.30
N LEU A 323 -14.63 9.10 0.47
CA LEU A 323 -15.43 7.92 0.78
C LEU A 323 -15.98 7.24 -0.49
N ALA A 324 -16.31 8.02 -1.53
CA ALA A 324 -16.75 7.49 -2.82
C ALA A 324 -15.64 6.71 -3.53
N GLU A 325 -14.40 7.22 -3.52
CA GLU A 325 -13.24 6.53 -4.08
C GLU A 325 -12.91 5.25 -3.31
N LEU A 326 -13.00 5.28 -1.98
CA LEU A 326 -12.79 4.10 -1.15
C LEU A 326 -13.81 3.00 -1.47
N ARG A 327 -15.10 3.35 -1.48
CA ARG A 327 -16.18 2.41 -1.85
C ARG A 327 -15.99 1.85 -3.26
N ALA A 328 -15.69 2.69 -4.24
CA ALA A 328 -15.44 2.25 -5.60
C ALA A 328 -14.26 1.27 -5.68
N LEU A 329 -13.17 1.56 -4.94
CA LEU A 329 -12.02 0.67 -4.85
C LEU A 329 -12.42 -0.68 -4.25
N GLU A 330 -13.12 -0.69 -3.11
CA GLU A 330 -13.57 -1.92 -2.46
C GLU A 330 -14.49 -2.76 -3.33
N SER A 331 -15.44 -2.13 -4.04
CA SER A 331 -16.33 -2.80 -4.99
C SER A 331 -15.53 -3.44 -6.13
N SER A 332 -14.51 -2.75 -6.66
CA SER A 332 -13.67 -3.27 -7.74
C SER A 332 -12.83 -4.49 -7.33
N LEU A 333 -12.57 -4.66 -6.04
CA LEU A 333 -11.78 -5.76 -5.48
C LEU A 333 -12.63 -7.00 -5.14
N GLY A 334 -13.96 -6.92 -5.24
CA GLY A 334 -14.91 -8.00 -4.93
C GLY A 334 -15.40 -8.77 -6.16
N GLY A 335 -15.00 -8.37 -7.37
CA GLY A 335 -15.52 -8.92 -8.63
C GLY A 335 -14.50 -9.79 -9.37
N SER A 336 -14.32 -11.03 -8.94
CA SER A 336 -13.85 -12.10 -9.84
C SER A 336 -14.71 -13.34 -9.62
N ALA A 337 -15.84 -13.41 -10.32
CA ALA A 337 -16.38 -14.71 -10.70
C ALA A 337 -15.42 -15.33 -11.73
N PRO A 338 -15.16 -16.66 -11.68
CA PRO A 338 -14.40 -17.33 -12.72
C PRO A 338 -15.17 -17.21 -14.04
N GLN A 339 -14.54 -16.65 -15.07
CA GLN A 339 -15.07 -16.72 -16.42
C GLN A 339 -15.14 -18.20 -16.80
N GLY A 340 -16.37 -18.69 -16.97
CA GLY A 340 -16.67 -20.07 -17.30
C GLY A 340 -15.94 -20.51 -18.57
N ARG A 341 -15.36 -21.71 -18.48
CA ARG A 341 -14.94 -22.50 -19.64
C ARG A 341 -16.18 -22.70 -20.54
N PRO A 342 -16.11 -22.46 -21.86
CA PRO A 342 -17.22 -22.80 -22.74
C PRO A 342 -17.44 -24.33 -22.70
N PRO A 343 -18.69 -24.81 -22.73
CA PRO A 343 -18.95 -26.23 -22.87
C PRO A 343 -18.37 -26.70 -24.21
N GLY A 344 -17.45 -27.67 -24.12
CA GLY A 344 -17.08 -28.51 -25.25
C GLY A 344 -18.05 -29.67 -25.39
#